data_AF-A0A7V8BIJ7-F1
#
_entry.id   AF-A0A7V8BIJ7-F1
#
_cell.length_a   1.000
_cell.length_b   1.000
_cell.length_c   1.000
_cell.angle_alpha   90.00
_cell.angle_beta   90.00
_cell.angle_gamma   90.00
#
_symmetry.space_group_name_H-M   'P 1'
#
loop_
_entity.id
_entity.type
_entity.pdbx_description
1 polymer ?
#
loop_
_entity_poly.entity_id
_entity_poly.type
_entity_poly.pdbx_seq_one_letter_code
_entity_poly.pdbx_strand_id
1 'polypeptide(L)'
;MKITDLLTDDAVLAELGARIAGRRVELQLTQAAVADQAGIAKRTLERMEAGQTSQLSTLVRVLRVLGAASGLDGLIPESGPRPMDLLKQKGKVRQRASGKRAAQAAGKPWQWDEKP
;
A
#
# COMPACT_ATOMS: atom_id res chain seq x y z
N MET A 1 6.24 -18.47 -4.20
CA MET A 1 4.78 -18.53 -4.46
C MET A 1 4.37 -17.37 -5.36
N LYS A 2 3.13 -17.25 -5.85
CA LYS A 2 2.64 -16.00 -6.48
C LYS A 2 1.74 -15.26 -5.48
N ILE A 3 1.96 -13.96 -5.32
CA ILE A 3 1.08 -13.09 -4.53
C ILE A 3 -0.16 -12.82 -5.37
N THR A 4 -1.35 -13.09 -4.82
CA THR A 4 -2.65 -12.89 -5.48
C THR A 4 -3.63 -12.21 -4.52
N ASP A 5 -4.71 -11.65 -5.07
CA ASP A 5 -5.72 -10.87 -4.31
C ASP A 5 -6.53 -11.69 -3.29
N LEU A 6 -6.38 -13.02 -3.30
CA LEU A 6 -7.11 -13.95 -2.42
C LEU A 6 -6.29 -14.43 -1.22
N LEU A 7 -5.03 -14.01 -1.12
CA LEU A 7 -4.17 -14.37 0.01
C LEU A 7 -4.50 -13.54 1.25
N THR A 8 -4.29 -14.15 2.41
CA THR A 8 -4.31 -13.41 3.68
C THR A 8 -3.09 -12.50 3.78
N ASP A 9 -3.21 -11.43 4.56
CA ASP A 9 -2.10 -10.50 4.82
C ASP A 9 -0.85 -11.23 5.29
N ASP A 10 -0.99 -12.18 6.23
CA ASP A 10 0.13 -12.98 6.74
C ASP A 10 0.80 -13.82 5.66
N ALA A 11 0.03 -14.40 4.73
CA ALA A 11 0.59 -15.17 3.62
C ALA A 11 1.36 -14.27 2.63
N VAL A 12 0.84 -13.06 2.37
CA VAL A 12 1.52 -12.06 1.54
C VAL A 12 2.82 -11.61 2.20
N LEU A 13 2.81 -11.33 3.51
CA LEU A 13 3.99 -10.91 4.26
C LEU A 13 5.04 -12.03 4.32
N ALA A 14 4.64 -13.29 4.53
CA ALA A 14 5.55 -14.44 4.52
C ALA A 14 6.24 -14.62 3.17
N GLU A 15 5.49 -14.54 2.06
CA GLU A 15 6.06 -14.63 0.72
C GLU A 15 6.99 -13.44 0.41
N LEU A 16 6.62 -12.21 0.81
CA LEU A 16 7.49 -11.04 0.67
C LEU A 16 8.79 -11.20 1.47
N GLY A 17 8.70 -11.64 2.73
CA GLY A 17 9.86 -11.90 3.59
C GLY A 17 10.81 -12.94 2.99
N ALA A 18 10.26 -14.04 2.47
CA ALA A 18 11.03 -15.07 1.79
C ALA A 18 11.75 -14.54 0.53
N ARG A 19 11.10 -13.69 -0.27
CA ARG A 19 11.72 -13.06 -1.45
C ARG A 19 12.84 -12.08 -1.07
N ILE A 20 12.65 -11.30 0.00
CA ILE A 20 13.68 -10.39 0.54
C ILE A 20 14.90 -11.21 0.99
N ALA A 21 14.68 -12.29 1.74
CA ALA A 21 15.74 -13.18 2.18
C ALA A 21 16.48 -13.83 0.99
N GLY A 22 15.74 -14.31 -0.02
CA GLY A 22 16.32 -14.86 -1.24
C GLY A 22 17.20 -13.85 -1.98
N ARG A 23 16.71 -12.64 -2.21
CA ARG A 23 17.48 -11.56 -2.84
C ARG A 23 18.73 -11.20 -2.05
N ARG A 24 18.63 -11.14 -0.72
CA ARG A 24 19.79 -10.91 0.14
C ARG A 24 20.86 -11.99 -0.04
N VAL A 25 20.46 -13.26 -0.11
CA VAL A 25 21.36 -14.40 -0.33
C VAL A 25 21.99 -14.37 -1.73
N GLU A 26 21.24 -14.03 -2.77
CA GLU A 26 21.76 -13.83 -4.13
C GLU A 26 22.88 -12.77 -4.17
N LEU A 27 22.74 -11.71 -3.39
CA LEU A 27 23.72 -10.64 -3.25
C LEU A 27 24.86 -10.99 -2.27
N GLN A 28 24.86 -12.20 -1.69
CA GLN A 28 25.85 -12.68 -0.71
C GLN A 28 25.95 -11.78 0.55
N LEU A 29 24.85 -11.16 0.95
CA LEU A 29 24.81 -10.28 2.12
C LEU A 29 24.29 -11.01 3.36
N THR A 30 24.90 -10.73 4.52
CA THR A 30 24.37 -11.18 5.81
C THR A 30 23.22 -10.27 6.25
N GLN A 31 22.36 -10.78 7.14
CA GLN A 31 21.30 -9.95 7.73
C GLN A 31 21.89 -8.74 8.49
N ALA A 32 23.03 -8.91 9.17
CA ALA A 32 23.70 -7.81 9.85
C ALA A 32 24.18 -6.73 8.85
N ALA A 33 24.80 -7.15 7.74
CA ALA A 33 25.28 -6.21 6.72
C ALA A 33 24.14 -5.38 6.09
N VAL A 34 23.02 -6.02 5.75
CA VAL A 34 21.85 -5.30 5.22
C VAL A 34 21.26 -4.36 6.27
N ALA A 35 21.14 -4.82 7.52
CA ALA A 35 20.59 -4.02 8.60
C ALA A 35 21.44 -2.76 8.87
N ASP A 36 22.76 -2.89 8.90
CA ASP A 36 23.70 -1.78 9.08
C ASP A 36 23.58 -0.77 7.93
N GLN A 37 23.59 -1.23 6.68
CA GLN A 37 23.46 -0.36 5.51
C GLN A 37 22.08 0.33 5.43
N ALA A 38 21.02 -0.35 5.89
CA ALA A 38 19.68 0.21 5.95
C ALA A 38 19.44 1.11 7.19
N GLY A 39 20.39 1.16 8.13
CA GLY A 39 20.27 1.91 9.39
C GLY A 39 19.13 1.39 10.27
N ILE A 40 19.01 0.07 10.42
CA ILE A 40 17.99 -0.60 11.23
C ILE A 40 18.62 -1.66 12.13
N ALA A 41 17.94 -2.05 13.20
CA ALA A 41 18.39 -3.17 14.03
C ALA A 41 18.32 -4.50 13.24
N LYS A 42 19.30 -5.39 13.41
CA LYS A 42 19.32 -6.73 12.80
C LYS A 42 18.02 -7.50 13.02
N ARG A 43 17.48 -7.46 14.26
CA ARG A 43 16.21 -8.11 14.62
C ARG A 43 15.03 -7.61 13.78
N THR A 44 15.05 -6.36 13.35
CA THR A 44 14.01 -5.80 12.47
C THR A 44 14.04 -6.47 11.10
N LEU A 45 15.23 -6.71 10.55
CA LEU A 45 15.38 -7.43 9.29
C LEU A 45 15.00 -8.91 9.44
N GLU A 46 15.42 -9.57 10.52
CA GLU A 46 15.04 -10.97 10.81
C GLU A 46 13.52 -11.13 10.84
N ARG A 47 12.81 -10.22 11.53
CA ARG A 47 11.35 -10.23 11.60
C ARG A 47 10.70 -9.97 10.24
N MET A 48 11.24 -9.05 9.44
CA MET A 48 10.77 -8.76 8.09
C MET A 48 10.92 -9.98 7.17
N GLU A 49 12.08 -10.64 7.20
CA GLU A 49 12.33 -11.87 6.44
C GLU A 49 11.45 -13.04 6.90
N ALA A 50 11.07 -13.05 8.18
CA ALA A 50 10.11 -14.00 8.74
C ALA A 50 8.63 -13.65 8.46
N GLY A 51 8.36 -12.61 7.67
CA GLY A 51 7.00 -12.21 7.30
C GLY A 51 6.21 -11.51 8.39
N GLN A 52 6.87 -10.92 9.38
CA GLN A 52 6.19 -10.12 10.40
C GLN A 52 5.98 -8.68 9.92
N THR A 53 5.00 -8.01 10.52
CA THR A 53 4.70 -6.60 10.23
C THR A 53 5.91 -5.70 10.40
N SER A 54 6.18 -4.87 9.41
CA SER A 54 7.21 -3.81 9.46
C SER A 54 6.63 -2.48 9.00
N GLN A 55 7.30 -1.38 9.36
CA GLN A 55 6.96 -0.07 8.80
C GLN A 55 7.37 -0.01 7.33
N LEU A 56 6.56 0.67 6.51
CA LEU A 56 6.83 0.84 5.08
C LEU A 56 8.17 1.57 4.82
N SER A 57 8.52 2.55 5.65
CA SER A 57 9.79 3.27 5.58
C SER A 57 11.00 2.33 5.77
N THR A 58 10.89 1.35 6.67
CA THR A 58 11.90 0.30 6.89
C THR A 58 12.05 -0.58 5.66
N LEU A 59 10.93 -1.03 5.08
CA LEU A 59 10.94 -1.82 3.85
C LEU A 59 11.65 -1.08 2.71
N VAL A 60 11.34 0.20 2.50
CA VAL A 60 11.99 1.02 1.46
C VAL A 60 13.51 1.10 1.67
N ARG A 61 14.00 1.24 2.90
CA ARG A 61 15.45 1.26 3.18
C ARG A 61 16.11 -0.09 2.85
N VAL A 62 15.48 -1.20 3.24
CA VAL A 62 15.97 -2.54 2.92
C VAL A 62 15.99 -2.78 1.41
N LEU A 63 14.92 -2.43 0.70
CA LEU A 63 14.85 -2.57 -0.76
C LEU A 63 15.90 -1.72 -1.50
N ARG A 64 16.29 -0.55 -0.96
CA ARG A 64 17.40 0.24 -1.52
C ARG A 64 18.73 -0.48 -1.40
N VAL A 65 19.03 -1.05 -0.24
CA VAL A 65 20.25 -1.86 -0.03
C VAL A 65 20.27 -3.07 -0.97
N LEU A 66 19.12 -3.71 -1.19
CA LEU A 66 18.99 -4.86 -2.08
C LEU A 66 18.89 -4.50 -3.57
N GLY A 67 18.98 -3.22 -3.93
CA GLY A 67 18.87 -2.76 -5.32
C GLY A 67 17.49 -3.01 -5.97
N ALA A 68 16.43 -3.15 -5.17
CA ALA A 68 15.09 -3.53 -5.59
C ALA A 68 14.06 -2.40 -5.48
N ALA A 69 14.48 -1.20 -5.05
CA ALA A 69 13.57 -0.07 -4.81
C ALA A 69 12.82 0.40 -6.07
N SER A 70 13.43 0.31 -7.26
CA SER A 70 12.77 0.67 -8.54
C SER A 70 11.60 -0.25 -8.89
N GLY A 71 11.56 -1.47 -8.35
CA GLY A 71 10.42 -2.38 -8.52
C GLY A 71 9.12 -1.86 -7.89
N LEU A 72 9.21 -0.89 -6.97
CA LEU A 72 8.04 -0.28 -6.35
C LEU A 72 7.20 0.54 -7.35
N ASP A 73 7.82 1.08 -8.42
CA ASP A 73 7.10 1.85 -9.45
C ASP A 73 6.08 0.98 -10.20
N GLY A 74 6.32 -0.32 -10.30
CA GLY A 74 5.40 -1.28 -10.93
C GLY A 74 4.30 -1.79 -10.00
N LEU A 75 4.37 -1.49 -8.69
CA LEU A 75 3.48 -2.08 -7.68
C LEU A 75 2.14 -1.36 -7.60
N ILE A 76 2.15 -0.03 -7.75
CA ILE A 76 0.95 0.81 -7.79
C ILE A 76 1.04 1.69 -9.04
N PRO A 77 0.15 1.51 -10.03
CA PRO A 77 0.21 2.30 -11.26
C PRO A 77 0.00 3.79 -10.97
N GLU A 78 0.73 4.64 -11.69
CA GLU A 78 0.55 6.08 -11.58
C GLU A 78 -0.90 6.50 -11.91
N SER A 79 -1.47 7.32 -11.05
CA SER A 79 -2.81 7.88 -11.26
C SER A 79 -2.72 9.10 -12.17
N GLY A 80 -2.94 8.90 -13.47
CA GLY A 80 -3.09 10.00 -14.44
C GLY A 80 -4.51 10.58 -14.46
N PRO A 81 -4.68 11.89 -14.76
CA PRO A 81 -6.01 12.47 -14.91
C PRO A 81 -6.71 11.85 -16.11
N ARG A 82 -7.94 11.35 -15.92
CA ARG A 82 -8.74 10.88 -17.06
C ARG A 82 -9.12 12.09 -17.92
N PRO A 83 -9.20 11.98 -19.26
CA PRO A 83 -9.55 13.11 -20.12
C PRO A 83 -10.85 13.83 -19.70
N MET A 84 -11.83 13.07 -19.22
CA MET A 84 -13.09 13.62 -18.70
C MET A 84 -12.94 14.39 -17.39
N ASP A 85 -11.95 14.05 -16.56
CA ASP A 85 -11.66 14.76 -15.31
C ASP A 85 -11.00 16.11 -15.56
N LEU A 86 -10.15 16.22 -16.60
CA LEU A 86 -9.56 17.49 -17.02
C LEU A 86 -10.62 18.51 -17.43
N LEU A 87 -11.63 18.05 -18.20
CA LEU A 87 -12.76 18.88 -18.64
C LEU A 87 -13.66 19.31 -17.48
N LYS A 88 -13.98 18.39 -16.56
CA LYS A 88 -14.90 18.67 -15.44
C LYS A 88 -14.27 19.51 -14.33
N GLN A 89 -12.98 19.33 -14.07
CA GLN A 89 -12.29 19.94 -12.93
C GLN A 89 -11.52 21.22 -13.31
N LYS A 90 -11.57 21.66 -14.58
CA LYS A 90 -10.81 22.83 -15.10
C LYS A 90 -9.33 22.80 -14.65
N GLY A 91 -8.71 21.62 -14.73
CA GLY A 91 -7.32 21.41 -14.31
C GLY A 91 -7.08 21.19 -12.81
N LYS A 92 -8.11 21.18 -11.95
CA LYS A 92 -7.94 20.76 -10.54
C LYS A 92 -7.84 19.23 -10.44
N VAL A 93 -6.91 18.73 -9.62
CA VAL A 93 -6.75 17.29 -9.36
C VAL A 93 -7.51 16.92 -8.09
N ARG A 94 -8.27 15.82 -8.13
CA ARG A 94 -9.02 15.32 -6.97
C ARG A 94 -8.06 14.74 -5.93
N GLN A 95 -8.04 15.28 -4.72
CA GLN A 95 -7.19 14.81 -3.62
C GLN A 95 -7.87 13.79 -2.69
N ARG A 96 -9.20 13.74 -2.66
CA ARG A 96 -9.97 12.84 -1.80
C ARG A 96 -11.20 12.29 -2.51
N ALA A 97 -11.50 11.02 -2.27
CA ALA A 97 -12.81 10.48 -2.55
C ALA A 97 -13.81 11.04 -1.52
N SER A 98 -14.85 11.73 -1.99
CA SER A 98 -16.01 12.00 -1.17
C SER A 98 -16.89 10.75 -1.23
N GLY A 99 -17.20 10.17 -0.07
CA GLY A 99 -18.30 9.22 0.02
C GLY A 99 -19.60 9.93 -0.37
N LYS A 100 -20.58 9.19 -0.90
CA LYS A 100 -21.96 9.70 -0.95
C LYS A 100 -22.37 9.96 0.50
N ARG A 101 -22.35 11.22 0.94
CA ARG A 101 -23.16 11.60 2.10
C ARG A 101 -24.57 11.20 1.69
N ALA A 102 -25.14 10.24 2.41
CA ALA A 102 -26.54 9.89 2.22
C ALA A 102 -27.32 11.21 2.21
N ALA A 103 -28.18 11.38 1.23
CA ALA A 103 -29.17 12.45 1.16
C ALA A 103 -30.21 12.23 2.29
N GLN A 104 -29.75 12.25 3.53
CA GLN A 104 -30.50 12.03 4.76
C GLN A 104 -30.43 13.32 5.58
N ALA A 105 -30.92 14.41 5.00
CA ALA A 105 -31.33 15.61 5.74
C ALA A 105 -32.31 16.50 4.94
N ALA A 106 -32.99 15.98 3.92
CA ALA A 106 -34.09 16.67 3.24
C ALA A 106 -34.95 15.62 2.52
N GLY A 107 -36.14 15.26 2.96
CA GLY A 107 -36.90 15.67 4.12
C GLY A 107 -37.87 14.55 4.49
N LYS A 108 -38.42 14.59 5.71
CA LYS A 108 -39.68 13.90 5.99
C LYS A 108 -40.67 14.24 4.86
N PRO A 109 -41.36 13.27 4.23
CA PRO A 109 -42.55 13.62 3.47
C PRO A 109 -43.54 14.21 4.48
N TRP A 110 -43.82 15.50 4.31
CA TRP A 110 -44.82 16.21 5.09
C TRP A 110 -46.19 15.60 4.80
N GLN A 111 -46.92 15.22 5.85
CA GLN A 111 -48.32 14.75 5.77
C GLN A 111 -49.09 15.23 7.00
N TRP A 112 -50.26 15.85 6.77
CA TRP A 112 -51.37 15.88 7.72
C TRP A 112 -52.69 15.70 6.96
N ASP A 113 -53.58 14.92 7.57
CA ASP A 113 -54.79 14.25 7.06
C ASP A 113 -55.80 15.09 6.27
N GLU A 114 -56.36 14.48 5.21
CA GLU A 114 -57.64 14.88 4.64
C GLU A 114 -58.81 14.11 5.31
N LYS A 115 -59.83 14.90 5.69
CA LYS A 115 -61.27 14.59 5.83
C LYS A 115 -61.81 14.05 7.15
N PRO A 116 -63.07 14.43 7.43
CA PRO A 116 -64.22 13.60 7.08
C PRO A 116 -65.01 14.11 5.87
#